data_AF-A0A0W1R6C8-F1
#
_entry.id   AF-A0A0W1R6C8-F1
#
_cell.length_a   1.000
_cell.length_b   1.000
_cell.length_c   1.000
_cell.angle_alpha   90.00
_cell.angle_beta   90.00
_cell.angle_gamma   90.00
#
_symmetry.space_group_name_H-M   'P 1'
#
loop_
_entity.id
_entity.type
_entity.pdbx_description
1 polymer ?
#
loop_
_entity_poly.entity_id
_entity_poly.type
_entity_poly.pdbx_seq_one_letter_code
_entity_poly.pdbx_strand_id
1 'polypeptide(L)'
;MPTLFVCLLLAFAGCATAPDRPLPEQPGELTAENVSNYVAASERVHVLNTVPVTPTETTLSCDGSVATQTTDGYVAFADCTGGISLPSGEHADEHSHAAYFVSNRTTTRISSRATEGVAATDADAENASGLQLFNFDDEAHVLTVIVREADTSERVVHLQNELNATSGAVVYGVPTDSTTTYSVTVARDDGVTTTFEWRPAVEDELHAYGRLVAVTPSNELVTGRL
;
A
#
# COMPACT_ATOMS: atom_id res chain seq x y z
N MET A 1 -37.41 -45.87 38.43
CA MET A 1 -37.62 -44.83 37.39
C MET A 1 -36.24 -44.32 36.98
N PRO A 2 -35.66 -44.76 35.87
CA PRO A 2 -34.41 -44.22 35.37
C PRO A 2 -34.69 -42.99 34.48
N THR A 3 -34.12 -41.85 34.86
CA THR A 3 -34.16 -40.62 34.08
C THR A 3 -33.20 -40.77 32.90
N LEU A 4 -33.75 -40.82 31.68
CA LEU A 4 -32.99 -40.85 30.45
C LEU A 4 -32.20 -39.55 30.31
N PHE A 5 -30.88 -39.65 30.33
CA PHE A 5 -29.95 -38.59 29.94
C PHE A 5 -29.93 -38.56 28.41
N VAL A 6 -30.65 -37.61 27.81
CA VAL A 6 -30.58 -37.36 26.37
C VAL A 6 -29.32 -36.53 26.11
N CYS A 7 -28.24 -37.19 25.68
CA CYS A 7 -27.10 -36.52 25.06
C CYS A 7 -27.55 -35.90 23.74
N LEU A 8 -27.82 -34.59 23.76
CA LEU A 8 -28.03 -33.79 22.55
C LEU A 8 -26.65 -33.58 21.89
N LEU A 9 -26.32 -34.45 20.94
CA LEU A 9 -25.22 -34.26 19.99
C LEU A 9 -25.59 -33.11 19.03
N LEU A 10 -25.19 -31.88 19.37
CA LEU A 10 -25.15 -30.79 18.41
C LEU A 10 -23.97 -31.03 17.47
N ALA A 11 -24.27 -31.51 16.27
CA ALA A 11 -23.33 -31.54 15.17
C ALA A 11 -22.88 -30.10 14.89
N PHE A 12 -21.60 -29.81 15.08
CA PHE A 12 -20.97 -28.65 14.49
C PHE A 12 -21.05 -28.81 12.98
N ALA A 13 -22.09 -28.24 12.37
CA ALA A 13 -22.04 -27.91 10.96
C ALA A 13 -20.86 -26.95 10.81
N GLY A 14 -19.70 -27.48 10.40
CA GLY A 14 -18.54 -26.67 10.14
C GLY A 14 -18.96 -25.60 9.14
N CYS A 15 -18.85 -24.33 9.53
CA CYS A 15 -18.89 -23.24 8.57
C CYS A 15 -17.87 -23.61 7.49
N ALA A 16 -18.35 -23.90 6.29
CA ALA A 16 -17.48 -24.15 5.15
C ALA A 16 -16.77 -22.83 4.85
N THR A 17 -15.56 -22.68 5.37
CA THR A 17 -14.68 -21.58 5.01
C THR A 17 -14.31 -21.72 3.54
N ALA A 18 -14.25 -20.60 2.82
CA ALA A 18 -13.73 -20.61 1.46
C ALA A 18 -12.32 -21.22 1.47
N PRO A 19 -11.97 -22.09 0.51
CA PRO A 19 -10.58 -22.52 0.36
C PRO A 19 -9.72 -21.31 -0.01
N ASP A 20 -8.53 -21.22 0.58
CA ASP A 20 -7.55 -20.20 0.20
C ASP A 20 -7.26 -20.30 -1.29
N ARG A 21 -7.46 -19.18 -2.00
CA ARG A 21 -7.14 -19.10 -3.43
C ARG A 21 -5.63 -18.94 -3.56
N PRO A 22 -4.98 -19.71 -4.45
CA PRO A 22 -3.54 -19.59 -4.66
C PRO A 22 -3.22 -18.22 -5.25
N LEU A 23 -2.07 -17.65 -4.85
CA LEU A 23 -1.52 -16.48 -5.52
C LEU A 23 -1.15 -16.82 -6.97
N PRO A 24 -1.22 -15.86 -7.90
CA PRO A 24 -0.73 -16.07 -9.26
C PRO A 24 0.76 -16.43 -9.25
N GLU A 25 1.20 -17.18 -10.25
CA GLU A 25 2.62 -17.43 -10.44
C GLU A 25 3.34 -16.13 -10.78
N GLN A 26 4.51 -15.94 -10.17
CA GLN A 26 5.34 -14.79 -10.45
C GLN A 26 5.84 -14.85 -11.91
N PRO A 27 5.84 -13.72 -12.64
CA PRO A 27 6.34 -13.69 -14.01
C PRO A 27 7.83 -14.07 -14.07
N GLY A 28 8.18 -14.96 -15.00
CA GLY A 28 9.57 -15.40 -15.18
C GLY A 28 10.49 -14.28 -15.70
N GLU A 29 9.96 -13.38 -16.53
CA GLU A 29 10.64 -12.15 -16.95
C GLU A 29 9.96 -10.93 -16.32
N LEU A 30 10.73 -10.15 -15.56
CA LEU A 30 10.24 -8.93 -14.94
C LEU A 30 10.27 -7.77 -15.93
N THR A 31 9.10 -7.44 -16.47
CA THR A 31 8.84 -6.22 -17.23
C THR A 31 7.80 -5.39 -16.50
N ALA A 32 7.73 -4.09 -16.78
CA ALA A 32 6.73 -3.23 -16.16
C ALA A 32 5.30 -3.75 -16.38
N GLU A 33 4.98 -4.20 -17.58
CA GLU A 33 3.68 -4.79 -17.93
C GLU A 33 3.39 -6.07 -17.14
N ASN A 34 4.33 -7.02 -17.12
CA ASN A 34 4.16 -8.28 -16.40
C ASN A 34 4.02 -8.05 -14.89
N VAL A 35 4.79 -7.13 -14.32
CA VAL A 35 4.70 -6.77 -12.90
C VAL A 35 3.36 -6.13 -12.58
N SER A 36 2.90 -5.14 -13.37
CA SER A 36 1.58 -4.52 -13.19
C SER A 36 0.45 -5.56 -13.20
N ASN A 37 0.46 -6.46 -14.19
CA ASN A 37 -0.54 -7.55 -14.28
C ASN A 37 -0.46 -8.51 -13.09
N TYR A 38 0.76 -8.85 -12.66
CA TYR A 38 1.00 -9.75 -11.54
C TYR A 38 0.50 -9.18 -10.21
N VAL A 39 0.77 -7.91 -9.91
CA VAL A 39 0.33 -7.29 -8.64
C VAL A 39 -1.18 -7.08 -8.61
N ALA A 40 -1.80 -6.71 -9.74
CA ALA A 40 -3.25 -6.62 -9.86
C ALA A 40 -3.95 -7.97 -9.57
N ALA A 41 -3.43 -9.05 -10.17
CA ALA A 41 -3.94 -10.40 -9.94
C ALA A 41 -3.70 -10.87 -8.49
N SER A 42 -2.53 -10.56 -7.92
CA SER A 42 -2.19 -10.90 -6.53
C SER A 42 -3.11 -10.19 -5.54
N GLU A 43 -3.35 -8.89 -5.74
CA GLU A 43 -4.23 -8.11 -4.87
C GLU A 43 -5.67 -8.59 -4.94
N ARG A 44 -6.16 -8.93 -6.15
CA ARG A 44 -7.48 -9.56 -6.31
C ARG A 44 -7.61 -10.82 -5.43
N VAL A 45 -6.59 -11.68 -5.43
CA VAL A 45 -6.57 -12.89 -4.61
C VAL A 45 -6.54 -12.53 -3.12
N HIS A 46 -5.72 -11.56 -2.72
CA HIS A 46 -5.67 -11.10 -1.32
C HIS A 46 -7.03 -10.60 -0.83
N VAL A 47 -7.70 -9.71 -1.58
CA VAL A 47 -9.05 -9.22 -1.24
C VAL A 47 -10.02 -10.38 -1.12
N LEU A 48 -10.07 -11.28 -2.09
CA LEU A 48 -10.99 -12.41 -2.07
C LEU A 48 -10.71 -13.39 -0.91
N ASN A 49 -9.46 -13.55 -0.48
CA ASN A 49 -9.09 -14.41 0.65
C ASN A 49 -9.42 -13.77 2.02
N THR A 50 -9.72 -12.47 2.08
CA THR A 50 -10.30 -11.87 3.30
C THR A 50 -11.77 -12.23 3.52
N VAL A 51 -12.45 -12.71 2.45
CA VAL A 51 -13.85 -13.11 2.52
C VAL A 51 -13.95 -14.54 3.02
N PRO A 52 -14.57 -14.79 4.19
CA PRO A 52 -14.54 -16.09 4.86
C PRO A 52 -15.36 -17.17 4.15
N VAL A 53 -16.22 -16.79 3.20
CA VAL A 53 -17.12 -17.67 2.45
C VAL A 53 -16.99 -17.43 0.96
N THR A 54 -17.30 -18.44 0.14
CA THR A 54 -17.26 -18.29 -1.32
C THR A 54 -18.34 -17.28 -1.76
N PRO A 55 -17.97 -16.18 -2.43
CA PRO A 55 -18.94 -15.22 -2.95
C PRO A 55 -19.87 -15.86 -3.97
N THR A 56 -21.12 -15.38 -4.04
CA THR A 56 -22.05 -15.73 -5.12
C THR A 56 -21.80 -14.92 -6.38
N GLU A 57 -21.34 -13.68 -6.22
CA GLU A 57 -21.01 -12.76 -7.30
C GLU A 57 -19.83 -11.85 -6.88
N THR A 58 -18.99 -11.49 -7.85
CA THR A 58 -17.91 -10.53 -7.67
C THR A 58 -17.83 -9.60 -8.87
N THR A 59 -17.92 -8.29 -8.61
CA THR A 59 -17.69 -7.22 -9.59
C THR A 59 -16.33 -6.53 -9.35
N LEU A 60 -15.51 -7.10 -8.48
CA LEU A 60 -14.19 -6.60 -8.12
C LEU A 60 -13.32 -6.43 -9.38
N SER A 61 -12.83 -5.22 -9.62
CA SER A 61 -11.79 -4.90 -10.61
C SER A 61 -10.53 -4.52 -9.86
N CYS A 62 -9.37 -4.93 -10.39
CA CYS A 62 -8.09 -4.58 -9.82
C CYS A 62 -7.17 -4.09 -10.93
N ASP A 63 -6.58 -2.92 -10.72
CA ASP A 63 -5.61 -2.32 -11.61
C ASP A 63 -4.24 -2.34 -10.94
N GLY A 64 -3.19 -2.51 -11.74
CA GLY A 64 -1.81 -2.54 -11.27
C GLY A 64 -0.94 -1.58 -12.05
N SER A 65 -0.02 -0.92 -11.36
CA SER A 65 0.88 0.06 -11.96
C SER A 65 2.28 -0.06 -11.38
N VAL A 66 3.30 0.08 -12.24
CA VAL A 66 4.69 0.21 -11.79
C VAL A 66 4.98 1.67 -11.52
N ALA A 67 5.39 1.97 -10.28
CA ALA A 67 5.78 3.31 -9.90
C ALA A 67 7.26 3.61 -10.21
N THR A 68 8.14 2.62 -10.03
CA THR A 68 9.56 2.76 -10.35
C THR A 68 10.26 1.41 -10.54
N GLN A 69 11.35 1.43 -11.32
CA GLN A 69 12.27 0.30 -11.48
C GLN A 69 13.47 0.50 -10.56
N THR A 70 13.96 -0.58 -9.98
CA THR A 70 15.11 -0.64 -9.07
C THR A 70 16.18 -1.53 -9.67
N THR A 71 17.35 -1.66 -9.03
CA THR A 71 18.40 -2.58 -9.51
C THR A 71 17.95 -4.04 -9.48
N ASP A 72 17.14 -4.41 -8.49
CA ASP A 72 16.80 -5.81 -8.19
C ASP A 72 15.35 -6.19 -8.56
N GLY A 73 14.53 -5.22 -8.97
CA GLY A 73 13.10 -5.45 -9.19
C GLY A 73 12.31 -4.17 -9.45
N TYR A 74 11.03 -4.20 -9.12
CA TYR A 74 10.09 -3.11 -9.35
C TYR A 74 9.31 -2.78 -8.08
N VAL A 75 9.05 -1.50 -7.87
CA VAL A 75 8.02 -1.04 -6.92
C VAL A 75 6.75 -0.78 -7.71
N ALA A 76 5.67 -1.40 -7.29
CA ALA A 76 4.38 -1.37 -7.98
C ALA A 76 3.22 -1.22 -6.99
N PHE A 77 2.05 -0.84 -7.49
CA PHE A 77 0.82 -0.67 -6.74
C PHE A 77 -0.26 -1.52 -7.35
N ALA A 78 -1.18 -1.94 -6.49
CA ALA A 78 -2.43 -2.53 -6.92
C ALA A 78 -3.58 -1.87 -6.17
N ASP A 79 -4.59 -1.49 -6.95
CA ASP A 79 -5.83 -0.88 -6.48
C ASP A 79 -6.99 -1.75 -6.92
N CYS A 80 -7.80 -2.19 -5.96
CA CYS A 80 -9.02 -2.93 -6.21
C CYS A 80 -10.22 -2.13 -5.76
N THR A 81 -11.24 -2.07 -6.61
CA THR A 81 -12.55 -1.48 -6.30
C THR A 81 -13.68 -2.36 -6.83
N GLY A 82 -14.83 -2.32 -6.18
CA GLY A 82 -16.03 -3.03 -6.63
C GLY A 82 -16.79 -3.61 -5.47
N GLY A 83 -17.52 -4.71 -5.71
CA GLY A 83 -18.36 -5.33 -4.69
C GLY A 83 -18.28 -6.85 -4.68
N ILE A 84 -18.59 -7.40 -3.51
CA ILE A 84 -18.68 -8.84 -3.26
C ILE A 84 -20.05 -9.14 -2.66
N SER A 85 -20.81 -10.02 -3.31
CA SER A 85 -22.09 -10.50 -2.80
C SER A 85 -21.92 -11.87 -2.15
N LEU A 86 -22.44 -12.02 -0.94
CA LEU A 86 -22.34 -13.24 -0.15
C LEU A 86 -23.57 -14.13 -0.31
N PRO A 87 -23.46 -15.45 -0.01
CA PRO A 87 -24.61 -16.36 0.00
C PRO A 87 -25.72 -15.95 0.98
N SER A 88 -25.40 -15.16 2.01
CA SER A 88 -26.37 -14.58 2.95
C SER A 88 -27.27 -13.50 2.31
N GLY A 89 -26.94 -13.03 1.10
CA GLY A 89 -27.56 -11.89 0.45
C GLY A 89 -26.95 -10.54 0.84
N GLU A 90 -25.94 -10.54 1.73
CA GLU A 90 -25.16 -9.34 2.07
C GLU A 90 -24.26 -8.93 0.91
N HIS A 91 -24.03 -7.63 0.79
CA HIS A 91 -23.12 -7.03 -0.17
C HIS A 91 -22.09 -6.19 0.57
N ALA A 92 -20.81 -6.36 0.22
CA ALA A 92 -19.72 -5.57 0.74
C ALA A 92 -19.06 -4.81 -0.41
N ASP A 93 -19.00 -3.49 -0.29
CA ASP A 93 -18.17 -2.66 -1.15
C ASP A 93 -16.71 -2.84 -0.73
N GLU A 94 -15.88 -3.26 -1.68
CA GLU A 94 -14.47 -3.55 -1.44
C GLU A 94 -13.60 -2.49 -2.09
N HIS A 95 -12.73 -1.92 -1.27
CA HIS A 95 -11.68 -1.02 -1.69
C HIS A 95 -10.39 -1.48 -1.02
N SER A 96 -9.38 -1.81 -1.82
CA SER A 96 -8.06 -2.20 -1.34
C SER A 96 -6.98 -1.51 -2.13
N HIS A 97 -5.99 -0.98 -1.41
CA HIS A 97 -4.79 -0.40 -1.96
C HIS A 97 -3.59 -1.08 -1.32
N ALA A 98 -2.61 -1.49 -2.11
CA ALA A 98 -1.39 -2.11 -1.62
C ALA A 98 -0.17 -1.76 -2.49
N ALA A 99 0.96 -1.58 -1.82
CA ALA A 99 2.26 -1.42 -2.45
C ALA A 99 3.00 -2.77 -2.48
N TYR A 100 3.77 -2.97 -3.54
CA TYR A 100 4.51 -4.20 -3.78
C TYR A 100 5.95 -3.88 -4.16
N PHE A 101 6.88 -4.69 -3.65
CA PHE A 101 8.19 -4.86 -4.24
C PHE A 101 8.27 -6.24 -4.89
N VAL A 102 8.54 -6.29 -6.19
CA VAL A 102 8.61 -7.53 -6.98
C VAL A 102 10.02 -7.68 -7.55
N SER A 103 10.74 -8.70 -7.09
CA SER A 103 12.08 -9.08 -7.58
C SER A 103 12.09 -10.53 -8.02
N ASN A 104 13.09 -10.97 -8.79
CA ASN A 104 13.21 -12.38 -9.22
C ASN A 104 13.32 -13.40 -8.07
N ARG A 105 13.51 -12.95 -6.83
CA ARG A 105 13.68 -13.78 -5.64
C ARG A 105 12.45 -13.74 -4.73
N THR A 106 11.87 -12.56 -4.57
CA THR A 106 10.83 -12.30 -3.57
C THR A 106 9.80 -11.29 -4.06
N THR A 107 8.59 -11.45 -3.56
CA THR A 107 7.54 -10.43 -3.63
C THR A 107 7.16 -10.04 -2.20
N THR A 108 7.27 -8.76 -1.86
CA THR A 108 6.84 -8.19 -0.59
C THR A 108 5.62 -7.32 -0.82
N ARG A 109 4.57 -7.49 -0.01
CA ARG A 109 3.33 -6.71 -0.08
C ARG A 109 3.15 -5.90 1.20
N ILE A 110 2.79 -4.63 1.06
CA ILE A 110 2.42 -3.73 2.16
C ILE A 110 1.02 -3.21 1.88
N SER A 111 0.04 -3.59 2.70
CA SER A 111 -1.32 -3.07 2.57
C SER A 111 -1.42 -1.64 3.07
N SER A 112 -2.30 -0.83 2.47
CA SER A 112 -2.69 0.50 2.99
C SER A 112 -3.12 0.51 4.46
N ARG A 113 -3.69 -0.58 4.99
CA ARG A 113 -4.03 -0.70 6.42
C ARG A 113 -2.80 -0.78 7.34
N ALA A 114 -1.63 -1.08 6.79
CA ALA A 114 -0.34 -1.09 7.48
C ALA A 114 0.41 0.24 7.31
N THR A 115 -0.26 1.27 6.77
CA THR A 115 0.27 2.61 6.58
C THR A 115 -0.17 3.50 7.71
N GLU A 116 0.77 4.06 8.47
CA GLU A 116 0.47 5.02 9.54
C GLU A 116 0.47 6.45 9.01
N GLY A 117 -0.53 7.25 9.40
CA GLY A 117 -0.57 8.68 9.06
C GLY A 117 0.31 9.49 10.01
N VAL A 118 1.24 10.26 9.45
CA VAL A 118 2.12 11.14 10.22
C VAL A 118 1.92 12.58 9.73
N ALA A 119 1.35 13.43 10.58
CA ALA A 119 1.14 14.84 10.28
C ALA A 119 2.46 15.62 10.48
N ALA A 120 2.88 16.37 9.45
CA ALA A 120 4.06 17.23 9.55
C ALA A 120 3.80 18.54 10.31
N THR A 121 2.55 19.00 10.39
CA THR A 121 2.14 20.25 11.06
C THR A 121 0.72 20.10 11.64
N ASP A 122 0.34 20.99 12.56
CA ASP A 122 -1.03 21.10 13.12
C ASP A 122 -2.05 21.74 12.14
N ALA A 123 -1.64 22.06 10.90
CA ALA A 123 -2.41 22.89 9.97
C ALA A 123 -3.13 22.09 8.88
N ASP A 124 -4.45 22.29 8.81
CA ASP A 124 -5.42 21.96 7.75
C ASP A 124 -5.10 20.73 6.87
N ALA A 125 -5.44 19.55 7.42
CA ALA A 125 -5.46 18.29 6.68
C ALA A 125 -6.39 18.31 5.45
N GLU A 126 -7.35 19.24 5.39
CA GLU A 126 -8.36 19.31 4.32
C GLU A 126 -7.79 19.67 2.94
N ASN A 127 -6.59 20.27 2.86
CA ASN A 127 -5.95 20.66 1.58
C ASN A 127 -4.48 20.24 1.47
N ALA A 128 -4.06 19.18 2.17
CA ALA A 128 -2.67 18.72 2.18
C ALA A 128 -2.46 17.47 1.33
N SER A 129 -1.40 17.45 0.52
CA SER A 129 -0.96 16.25 -0.19
C SER A 129 -0.12 15.37 0.72
N GLY A 130 -0.19 14.05 0.47
CA GLY A 130 0.61 13.07 1.18
C GLY A 130 1.81 12.59 0.38
N LEU A 131 2.96 12.44 1.03
CA LEU A 131 4.09 11.66 0.53
C LEU A 131 4.03 10.26 1.14
N GLN A 132 3.92 9.22 0.30
CA GLN A 132 3.93 7.85 0.79
C GLN A 132 5.37 7.37 1.01
N LEU A 133 5.62 6.74 2.15
CA LEU A 133 6.87 6.10 2.49
C LEU A 133 6.63 4.60 2.65
N PHE A 134 7.46 3.77 2.04
CA PHE A 134 7.39 2.32 2.16
C PHE A 134 8.73 1.76 2.60
N ASN A 135 8.70 0.80 3.51
CA ASN A 135 9.84 -0.02 3.85
C ASN A 135 9.54 -1.47 3.46
N PHE A 136 10.12 -1.93 2.35
CA PHE A 136 10.02 -3.32 1.90
C PHE A 136 11.11 -4.22 2.46
N ASP A 137 12.06 -3.65 3.20
CA ASP A 137 13.14 -4.36 3.87
C ASP A 137 12.61 -5.16 5.08
N ASP A 138 13.39 -6.15 5.51
CA ASP A 138 13.10 -6.98 6.69
C ASP A 138 13.62 -6.35 8.00
N GLU A 139 14.37 -5.27 7.91
CA GLU A 139 14.81 -4.42 9.02
C GLU A 139 13.97 -3.14 9.12
N ALA A 140 13.86 -2.59 10.33
CA ALA A 140 13.25 -1.28 10.56
C ALA A 140 14.24 -0.16 10.22
N HIS A 141 13.74 0.93 9.64
CA HIS A 141 14.56 2.07 9.18
C HIS A 141 14.00 3.39 9.69
N VAL A 142 14.89 4.35 9.95
CA VAL A 142 14.46 5.70 10.31
C VAL A 142 14.66 6.62 9.12
N LEU A 143 13.57 7.19 8.62
CA LEU A 143 13.58 8.14 7.51
C LEU A 143 13.38 9.57 8.01
N THR A 144 14.31 10.45 7.63
CA THR A 144 14.18 11.90 7.78
C THR A 144 13.72 12.50 6.46
N VAL A 145 12.54 13.11 6.46
CA VAL A 145 11.93 13.81 5.32
C VAL A 145 12.05 15.30 5.52
N ILE A 146 12.58 15.99 4.52
CA ILE A 146 12.68 17.45 4.46
C ILE A 146 12.03 17.92 3.16
N VAL A 147 11.01 18.76 3.28
CA VAL A 147 10.35 19.40 2.13
C VAL A 147 10.62 20.90 2.19
N ARG A 148 11.10 21.45 1.07
CA ARG A 148 11.35 22.88 0.89
C ARG A 148 10.64 23.38 -0.34
N GLU A 149 10.14 24.60 -0.32
CA GLU A 149 9.81 25.29 -1.57
C GLU A 149 11.10 25.52 -2.38
N ALA A 150 11.07 25.19 -3.67
CA ALA A 150 12.27 25.19 -4.50
C ALA A 150 12.96 26.57 -4.58
N ASP A 151 12.17 27.66 -4.53
CA ASP A 151 12.65 29.02 -4.79
C ASP A 151 12.96 29.84 -3.52
N THR A 152 12.47 29.44 -2.35
CA THR A 152 12.55 30.27 -1.12
C THR A 152 13.47 29.68 -0.05
N SER A 153 13.91 28.42 -0.19
CA SER A 153 14.60 27.63 0.84
C SER A 153 13.84 27.45 2.16
N GLU A 154 12.59 27.93 2.22
CA GLU A 154 11.71 27.78 3.37
C GLU A 154 11.37 26.31 3.55
N ARG A 155 11.52 25.83 4.79
CA ARG A 155 11.18 24.45 5.17
C ARG A 155 9.72 24.42 5.57
N VAL A 156 8.93 23.70 4.78
CA VAL A 156 7.50 23.48 5.05
C VAL A 156 7.26 22.17 5.79
N VAL A 157 8.14 21.18 5.63
CA VAL A 157 8.11 19.91 6.39
C VAL A 157 9.50 19.52 6.84
N HIS A 158 9.61 19.09 8.09
CA HIS A 158 10.76 18.35 8.60
C HIS A 158 10.28 17.30 9.60
N LEU A 159 10.37 16.04 9.21
CA LEU A 159 9.85 14.91 9.97
C LEU A 159 10.89 13.81 10.03
N GLN A 160 10.98 13.14 11.17
CA GLN A 160 11.67 11.87 11.31
C GLN A 160 10.62 10.80 11.62
N ASN A 161 10.63 9.71 10.87
CA ASN A 161 9.67 8.62 10.99
C ASN A 161 10.38 7.27 11.05
N GLU A 162 10.01 6.45 12.02
CA GLU A 162 10.48 5.06 12.10
C GLU A 162 9.52 4.17 11.30
N LEU A 163 10.03 3.50 10.29
CA LEU A 163 9.30 2.52 9.50
C LEU A 163 9.72 1.13 9.92
N ASN A 164 8.81 0.40 10.55
CA ASN A 164 9.00 -1.02 10.85
C ASN A 164 9.27 -1.82 9.56
N ALA A 165 9.82 -3.03 9.72
CA ALA A 165 9.97 -3.97 8.61
C ALA A 165 8.63 -4.20 7.89
N THR A 166 8.64 -4.20 6.55
CA THR A 166 7.45 -4.45 5.71
C THR A 166 6.24 -3.53 6.04
N SER A 167 6.49 -2.24 6.23
CA SER A 167 5.46 -1.26 6.64
C SER A 167 5.47 0.01 5.78
N GLY A 168 4.40 0.80 5.90
CA GLY A 168 4.30 2.09 5.22
C GLY A 168 3.95 3.22 6.16
N ALA A 169 4.13 4.46 5.69
CA ALA A 169 3.56 5.64 6.31
C ALA A 169 3.17 6.67 5.26
N VAL A 170 2.26 7.57 5.61
CA VAL A 170 1.96 8.75 4.80
C VAL A 170 2.36 9.99 5.58
N VAL A 171 3.23 10.80 4.99
CA VAL A 171 3.58 12.12 5.52
C VAL A 171 2.62 13.15 4.94
N TYR A 172 1.74 13.68 5.79
CA TYR A 172 0.81 14.75 5.44
C TYR A 172 1.39 16.13 5.75
N GLY A 173 0.78 17.17 5.18
CA GLY A 173 1.11 18.56 5.49
C GLY A 173 1.95 19.27 4.44
N VAL A 174 2.08 18.71 3.23
CA VAL A 174 2.62 19.45 2.08
C VAL A 174 1.48 20.24 1.43
N PRO A 175 1.57 21.59 1.36
CA PRO A 175 0.50 22.40 0.79
C PRO A 175 0.23 22.02 -0.67
N THR A 176 -1.05 21.93 -1.05
CA THR A 176 -1.49 21.63 -2.42
C THR A 176 -1.61 22.88 -3.30
N ASP A 177 -0.71 23.85 -3.14
CA ASP A 177 -0.68 24.96 -4.11
C ASP A 177 -0.23 24.43 -5.46
N SER A 178 -1.18 24.32 -6.39
CA SER A 178 -0.97 23.84 -7.75
C SER A 178 0.12 24.57 -8.52
N THR A 179 0.62 25.72 -8.05
CA THR A 179 1.70 26.49 -8.69
C THR A 179 3.09 26.24 -8.11
N THR A 180 3.19 25.70 -6.89
CA THR A 180 4.45 25.58 -6.17
C THR A 180 5.13 24.24 -6.43
N THR A 181 6.43 24.27 -6.71
CA THR A 181 7.27 23.08 -6.78
C THR A 181 8.11 22.99 -5.52
N TYR A 182 8.14 21.79 -4.93
CA TYR A 182 8.87 21.48 -3.72
C TYR A 182 10.06 20.59 -4.02
N SER A 183 11.19 20.87 -3.39
CA SER A 183 12.33 19.97 -3.33
C SER A 183 12.21 19.10 -2.09
N VAL A 184 12.13 17.78 -2.30
CA VAL A 184 11.98 16.78 -1.25
C VAL A 184 13.29 16.03 -1.10
N THR A 185 13.88 16.07 0.09
CA THR A 185 15.01 15.23 0.47
C THR A 185 14.56 14.20 1.48
N VAL A 186 14.83 12.93 1.20
CA VAL A 186 14.65 11.84 2.17
C VAL A 186 16.00 11.22 2.47
N ALA A 187 16.33 11.10 3.74
CA ALA A 187 17.56 10.52 4.25
C ALA A 187 17.22 9.35 5.18
N ARG A 188 17.89 8.22 4.99
CA ARG A 188 17.87 7.10 5.93
C ARG A 188 18.94 7.29 7.01
N ASP A 189 18.80 6.62 8.14
CA ASP A 189 19.69 6.68 9.30
C ASP A 189 21.15 6.25 9.02
N ASP A 190 21.37 5.42 8.01
CA ASP A 190 22.71 5.07 7.53
C ASP A 190 23.36 6.13 6.62
N GLY A 191 22.65 7.24 6.37
CA GLY A 191 23.11 8.37 5.56
C GLY A 191 22.83 8.24 4.06
N VAL A 192 22.16 7.19 3.59
CA VAL A 192 21.69 7.11 2.20
C VAL A 192 20.59 8.15 1.97
N THR A 193 20.72 8.93 0.91
CA THR A 193 19.81 10.04 0.59
C THR A 193 19.28 9.98 -0.82
N THR A 194 18.04 10.40 -1.01
CA THR A 194 17.46 10.72 -2.32
C THR A 194 16.87 12.12 -2.30
N THR A 195 16.86 12.80 -3.46
CA THR A 195 16.25 14.12 -3.60
C THR A 195 15.53 14.21 -4.94
N PHE A 196 14.32 14.77 -4.92
CA PHE A 196 13.49 14.92 -6.10
C PHE A 196 12.59 16.15 -6.00
N GLU A 197 12.14 16.62 -7.17
CA GLU A 197 11.17 17.70 -7.28
C GLU A 197 9.75 17.12 -7.30
N TRP A 198 8.86 17.75 -6.53
CA TRP A 198 7.47 17.38 -6.41
C TRP A 198 6.57 18.60 -6.51
N ARG A 199 5.62 18.54 -7.44
CA ARG A 199 4.52 19.48 -7.53
C ARG A 199 3.24 18.72 -7.16
N PRO A 200 2.69 18.93 -5.95
CA PRO A 200 1.38 18.41 -5.58
C PRO A 200 0.34 18.82 -6.61
N ALA A 201 -0.48 17.87 -7.04
CA ALA A 201 -1.64 18.16 -7.86
C ALA A 201 -2.86 18.29 -6.94
N VAL A 202 -3.70 19.30 -7.19
CA VAL A 202 -5.06 19.33 -6.63
C VAL A 202 -5.87 18.33 -7.45
N GLU A 203 -5.78 17.05 -7.11
CA GLU A 203 -6.70 16.05 -7.62
C GLU A 203 -7.71 15.73 -6.52
N ASP A 204 -8.92 15.30 -6.90
CA ASP A 204 -10.02 14.95 -5.98
C ASP A 204 -9.50 14.14 -4.77
N GLU A 205 -10.15 14.27 -3.60
CA GLU A 205 -9.70 13.77 -2.27
C GLU A 205 -9.08 12.36 -2.22
N LEU A 206 -9.38 11.49 -3.19
CA LEU A 206 -8.85 10.13 -3.32
C LEU A 206 -7.45 10.04 -4.00
N HIS A 207 -6.99 11.08 -4.72
CA HIS A 207 -5.75 11.10 -5.52
C HIS A 207 -4.70 12.08 -4.99
N ALA A 208 -4.83 12.58 -3.77
CA ALA A 208 -3.91 13.56 -3.18
C ALA A 208 -2.48 13.02 -2.91
N TYR A 209 -2.19 11.77 -3.28
CA TYR A 209 -0.89 11.10 -3.14
C TYR A 209 -0.17 11.05 -4.50
N GLY A 210 0.68 12.03 -4.80
CA GLY A 210 1.34 12.09 -6.11
C GLY A 210 2.74 11.47 -6.16
N ARG A 211 3.31 11.08 -5.01
CA ARG A 211 4.71 10.64 -4.90
C ARG A 211 4.90 9.59 -3.80
N LEU A 212 5.95 8.80 -3.98
CA LEU A 212 6.43 7.85 -3.00
C LEU A 212 7.95 7.84 -2.86
N VAL A 213 8.41 7.38 -1.69
CA VAL A 213 9.77 6.92 -1.45
C VAL A 213 9.71 5.51 -0.86
N ALA A 214 10.56 4.62 -1.36
CA ALA A 214 10.63 3.24 -0.88
C ALA A 214 12.05 2.86 -0.48
N VAL A 215 12.19 2.15 0.64
CA VAL A 215 13.38 1.38 0.99
C VAL A 215 13.19 -0.04 0.45
N THR A 216 14.10 -0.50 -0.40
CA THR A 216 14.05 -1.84 -1.00
C THR A 216 14.80 -2.87 -0.14
N PRO A 217 14.56 -4.19 -0.33
CA PRO A 217 15.36 -5.24 0.31
C PRO A 217 16.86 -5.24 -0.07
N SER A 218 17.23 -4.54 -1.15
CA SER A 218 18.64 -4.30 -1.51
C SER A 218 19.23 -3.08 -0.81
N ASN A 219 18.50 -2.54 0.17
CA ASN A 219 18.84 -1.37 0.94
C ASN A 219 18.98 -0.10 0.07
N GLU A 220 18.28 -0.02 -1.06
CA GLU A 220 18.21 1.17 -1.91
C GLU A 220 17.07 2.11 -1.46
N LEU A 221 17.27 3.42 -1.63
CA LEU A 221 16.23 4.42 -1.44
C LEU A 221 15.77 4.93 -2.80
N VAL A 222 14.57 4.50 -3.23
CA VAL A 222 14.04 4.77 -4.57
C VAL A 222 12.80 5.67 -4.51
N THR A 223 12.56 6.43 -5.58
CA THR A 223 11.42 7.34 -5.70
C THR A 223 10.54 6.93 -6.87
N GLY A 224 9.23 7.11 -6.73
CA GLY A 224 8.26 6.78 -7.77
C GLY A 224 7.13 7.81 -7.86
N ARG A 225 6.37 7.72 -8.95
CA ARG A 225 5.09 8.41 -9.08
C ARG A 225 3.97 7.40 -8.85
N LEU A 226 2.92 7.87 -8.18
CA LEU A 226 1.66 7.16 -8.05
C LEU A 226 0.74 7.63 -9.19
#